data_AF-A0A1I6XA99-F1
#
_entry.id   AF-A0A1I6XA99-F1
#
_cell.length_a   1.000
_cell.length_b   1.000
_cell.length_c   1.000
_cell.angle_alpha   90.00
_cell.angle_beta   90.00
_cell.angle_gamma   90.00
#
_symmetry.space_group_name_H-M   'P 1'
#
loop_
_entity.id
_entity.type
_entity.pdbx_description
1 polymer ?
#
loop_
_entity_poly.entity_id
_entity_poly.type
_entity_poly.pdbx_seq_one_letter_code
_entity_poly.pdbx_strand_id
1 'polypeptide(L)'
;MKPVIFFLLLTLPLLSVAQRGFRLIDKAANKIEQGKLKKALEILEKAEHSNYGFCGLTYTDAYQNIALLRFIIYDSLQEPLKAANTLNKLYYFQGMDLDSLKMTYYLDVYDKEKLKQQMDTAIEALTPDSTNFREYFYDITLNVTFADNGFSISYENIRSLIKRALVIQEKNQHLSFLEAYKLAIREEAFYTLLE
;
A
#
# COMPACT_ATOMS: atom_id res chain seq x y z
N MET A 1 -44.24 27.75 42.39
CA MET A 1 -42.85 27.69 41.88
C MET A 1 -42.71 26.43 41.05
N LYS A 2 -42.36 26.56 39.76
CA LYS A 2 -42.30 25.43 38.81
C LYS A 2 -40.98 24.67 38.96
N PRO A 3 -40.93 23.34 38.79
CA PRO A 3 -39.69 22.59 38.79
C PRO A 3 -38.91 22.90 37.50
N VAL A 4 -37.70 23.42 37.64
CA VAL A 4 -36.74 23.54 36.54
C VAL A 4 -36.20 22.14 36.27
N ILE A 5 -36.51 21.63 35.08
CA ILE A 5 -36.07 20.35 34.55
C ILE A 5 -34.54 20.36 34.45
N PHE A 6 -33.88 19.54 35.27
CA PHE A 6 -32.44 19.29 35.22
C PHE A 6 -32.15 18.29 34.10
N PHE A 7 -32.15 18.76 32.85
CA PHE A 7 -31.67 18.02 31.69
C PHE A 7 -30.29 18.57 31.32
N LEU A 8 -29.26 18.13 32.04
CA LEU A 8 -27.87 18.46 31.72
C LEU A 8 -27.00 17.25 32.00
N LEU A 9 -26.19 16.91 31.00
CA LEU A 9 -25.11 15.91 30.98
C LEU A 9 -25.49 14.46 30.68
N LEU A 10 -25.90 14.19 29.43
CA LEU A 10 -25.77 12.86 28.81
C LEU A 10 -25.20 12.93 27.38
N THR A 11 -24.37 13.93 27.09
CA THR A 11 -23.61 14.01 25.84
C THR A 11 -22.14 14.22 26.17
N LEU A 12 -21.37 13.12 26.29
CA LEU A 12 -19.93 12.99 25.97
C LEU A 12 -19.32 11.78 26.72
N PRO A 13 -19.28 10.60 26.06
CA PRO A 13 -18.04 9.83 26.14
C PRO A 13 -17.57 9.29 24.76
N LEU A 14 -18.08 9.82 23.66
CA LEU A 14 -17.72 9.32 22.31
C LEU A 14 -16.32 9.75 21.84
N LEU A 15 -15.71 10.77 22.43
CA LEU A 15 -14.37 11.24 22.03
C LEU A 15 -13.21 10.42 22.62
N SER A 16 -13.40 9.67 23.71
CA SER A 16 -12.28 8.90 24.33
C SER A 16 -12.01 7.55 23.66
N VAL A 17 -12.95 7.05 22.85
CA VAL A 17 -12.87 5.72 22.23
C VAL A 17 -11.90 5.73 21.04
N ALA A 18 -11.90 6.80 20.23
CA ALA A 18 -11.02 6.93 19.06
C ALA A 18 -9.51 6.98 19.41
N GLN A 19 -9.16 7.39 20.63
CA GLN A 19 -7.75 7.42 21.07
C GLN A 19 -7.20 6.05 21.47
N ARG A 20 -8.06 5.03 21.68
CA ARG A 20 -7.59 3.72 22.16
C ARG A 20 -6.81 2.95 21.08
N GLY A 21 -7.21 3.06 19.82
CA GLY A 21 -6.51 2.42 18.70
C GLY A 21 -5.09 2.93 18.52
N PHE A 22 -4.90 4.26 18.45
CA PHE A 22 -3.57 4.86 18.31
C PHE A 22 -2.64 4.52 19.47
N ARG A 23 -3.14 4.45 20.71
CA ARG A 23 -2.32 4.01 21.86
C ARG A 23 -1.81 2.58 21.71
N LEU A 24 -2.52 1.70 21.01
CA LEU A 24 -2.02 0.34 20.71
C LEU A 24 -0.90 0.39 19.68
N ILE A 25 -1.00 1.25 18.67
CA ILE A 25 0.05 1.49 17.68
C ILE A 25 1.32 2.00 18.38
N ASP A 26 1.22 3.03 19.23
CA ASP A 26 2.37 3.55 20.00
C ASP A 26 2.98 2.49 20.92
N LYS A 27 2.13 1.68 21.55
CA LYS A 27 2.58 0.58 22.41
C LYS A 27 3.31 -0.50 21.62
N ALA A 28 2.89 -0.79 20.39
CA ALA A 28 3.58 -1.72 19.51
C ALA A 28 4.94 -1.17 19.08
N ALA A 29 5.02 0.10 18.69
CA ALA A 29 6.29 0.77 18.35
C ALA A 29 7.30 0.68 19.51
N ASN A 30 6.88 1.01 20.73
CA ASN A 30 7.70 0.84 21.94
C ASN A 30 8.17 -0.61 22.17
N LYS A 31 7.42 -1.63 21.72
CA LYS A 31 7.86 -3.04 21.81
C LYS A 31 8.86 -3.39 20.73
N ILE A 32 8.77 -2.80 19.55
CA ILE A 32 9.77 -2.94 18.49
C ILE A 32 11.12 -2.38 18.96
N GLU A 33 11.14 -1.16 19.50
CA GLU A 33 12.36 -0.54 20.04
C GLU A 33 13.02 -1.37 21.16
N GLN A 34 12.22 -2.14 21.90
CA GLN A 34 12.70 -3.05 22.95
C GLN A 34 13.13 -4.43 22.41
N GLY A 35 13.11 -4.67 21.09
CA GLY A 35 13.38 -5.97 20.47
C GLY A 35 12.31 -7.04 20.74
N LYS A 36 11.14 -6.65 21.27
CA LYS A 36 10.05 -7.58 21.65
C LYS A 36 9.07 -7.79 20.50
N LEU A 37 9.59 -8.25 19.36
CA LEU A 37 8.89 -8.31 18.08
C LEU A 37 7.58 -9.13 18.11
N LYS A 38 7.60 -10.33 18.70
CA LYS A 38 6.38 -11.16 18.85
C LYS A 38 5.26 -10.45 19.62
N LYS A 39 5.62 -9.77 20.72
CA LYS A 39 4.65 -9.00 21.52
C LYS A 39 4.15 -7.76 20.76
N ALA A 40 4.99 -7.16 19.92
CA ALA A 40 4.55 -6.07 19.05
C ALA A 40 3.49 -6.55 18.06
N LEU A 41 3.67 -7.70 17.41
CA LEU A 41 2.66 -8.29 16.50
C LEU A 41 1.32 -8.54 17.20
N GLU A 42 1.32 -9.14 18.38
CA GLU A 42 0.10 -9.37 19.18
C GLU A 42 -0.64 -8.07 19.52
N ILE A 43 0.08 -6.96 19.68
CA ILE A 43 -0.52 -5.64 19.94
C ILE A 43 -1.07 -5.05 18.64
N LEU A 44 -0.35 -5.17 17.52
CA LEU A 44 -0.80 -4.68 16.21
C LEU A 44 -2.06 -5.41 15.75
N GLU A 45 -2.19 -6.71 16.02
CA GLU A 45 -3.43 -7.46 15.77
C GLU A 45 -4.64 -6.86 16.52
N LYS A 46 -4.45 -6.43 17.77
CA LYS A 46 -5.50 -5.73 18.53
C LYS A 46 -5.76 -4.34 17.98
N ALA A 47 -4.72 -3.65 17.50
CA ALA A 47 -4.84 -2.35 16.89
C ALA A 47 -5.71 -2.42 15.63
N GLU A 48 -5.55 -3.42 14.76
CA GLU A 48 -6.38 -3.55 13.53
C GLU A 48 -7.88 -3.61 13.80
N HIS A 49 -8.27 -4.24 14.90
CA HIS A 49 -9.68 -4.41 15.27
C HIS A 49 -10.21 -3.28 16.16
N SER A 50 -9.42 -2.22 16.36
CA SER A 50 -9.79 -1.09 17.20
C SER A 50 -10.62 -0.05 16.43
N ASN A 51 -11.39 0.73 17.18
CA ASN A 51 -12.14 1.86 16.63
C ASN A 51 -11.24 3.11 16.55
N TYR A 52 -11.06 3.65 15.36
CA TYR A 52 -10.27 4.86 15.07
C TYR A 52 -11.12 6.13 14.87
N GLY A 53 -12.43 6.05 15.12
CA GLY A 53 -13.39 7.11 14.87
C GLY A 53 -14.05 7.02 13.49
N PHE A 54 -14.85 8.03 13.16
CA PHE A 54 -15.70 8.06 11.95
C PHE A 54 -15.06 8.77 10.74
N CYS A 55 -13.85 9.33 10.88
CA CYS A 55 -13.18 10.01 9.77
C CYS A 55 -12.32 9.00 8.98
N GLY A 56 -12.62 8.84 7.69
CA GLY A 56 -11.90 7.91 6.81
C GLY A 56 -10.39 8.14 6.79
N LEU A 57 -9.93 9.39 6.92
CA LEU A 57 -8.50 9.74 6.99
C LEU A 57 -7.82 9.12 8.21
N THR A 58 -8.47 9.16 9.37
CA THR A 58 -7.93 8.64 10.63
C THR A 58 -7.80 7.11 10.60
N TYR A 59 -8.73 6.45 9.91
CA TYR A 59 -8.66 5.02 9.63
C TYR A 59 -7.50 4.71 8.67
N THR A 60 -7.37 5.44 7.56
CA THR A 60 -6.26 5.28 6.62
C THR A 60 -4.90 5.44 7.30
N ASP A 61 -4.73 6.49 8.11
CA ASP A 61 -3.50 6.76 8.86
C ASP A 61 -3.16 5.62 9.82
N ALA A 62 -4.14 5.10 10.54
CA ALA A 62 -3.94 3.96 11.44
C ALA A 62 -3.48 2.71 10.68
N TYR A 63 -4.10 2.39 9.56
CA TYR A 63 -3.75 1.22 8.75
C TYR A 63 -2.36 1.34 8.11
N GLN A 64 -1.98 2.53 7.63
CA GLN A 64 -0.62 2.78 7.13
C GLN A 64 0.42 2.58 8.24
N ASN A 65 0.17 3.11 9.44
CA ASN A 65 1.08 2.94 10.58
C ASN A 65 1.19 1.48 11.02
N ILE A 66 0.08 0.73 11.08
CA ILE A 66 0.09 -0.70 11.40
C ILE A 66 0.90 -1.48 10.37
N ALA A 67 0.69 -1.21 9.07
CA ALA A 67 1.44 -1.86 8.00
C ALA A 67 2.94 -1.52 8.10
N LEU A 68 3.31 -0.26 8.32
CA LEU A 68 4.72 0.13 8.47
C LEU A 68 5.39 -0.59 9.65
N LEU A 69 4.74 -0.64 10.82
CA LEU A 69 5.30 -1.32 11.98
C LEU A 69 5.42 -2.83 11.76
N ARG A 70 4.47 -3.44 11.03
CA ARG A 70 4.58 -4.85 10.62
C ARG A 70 5.72 -5.10 9.66
N PHE A 71 5.91 -4.21 8.70
CA PHE A 71 7.03 -4.28 7.77
C PHE A 71 8.36 -4.28 8.54
N ILE A 72 8.55 -3.33 9.46
CA ILE A 72 9.76 -3.25 10.31
C ILE A 72 9.97 -4.55 11.10
N ILE A 73 8.90 -5.14 11.66
CA ILE A 73 8.98 -6.40 12.39
C ILE A 73 9.42 -7.54 11.46
N TYR A 74 8.78 -7.71 10.30
CA TYR A 74 9.08 -8.81 9.38
C TYR A 74 10.45 -8.68 8.74
N ASP A 75 10.89 -7.47 8.43
CA ASP A 75 12.26 -7.18 8.02
C ASP A 75 13.27 -7.59 9.10
N SER A 76 13.04 -7.17 10.35
CA SER A 76 13.89 -7.53 11.49
C SER A 76 13.93 -9.04 11.77
N LEU A 77 12.86 -9.76 11.42
CA LEU A 77 12.77 -11.22 11.55
C LEU A 77 13.33 -11.96 10.33
N GLN A 78 13.81 -11.25 9.30
CA GLN A 78 14.25 -11.84 8.03
C GLN A 78 13.16 -12.70 7.38
N GLU A 79 11.91 -12.20 7.40
CA GLU A 79 10.75 -12.82 6.77
C GLU A 79 10.35 -12.05 5.48
N PRO A 80 11.14 -12.14 4.40
CA PRO A 80 11.06 -11.24 3.23
C PRO A 80 9.69 -11.23 2.56
N LEU A 81 9.03 -12.38 2.39
CA LEU A 81 7.69 -12.43 1.80
C LEU A 81 6.63 -11.70 2.65
N LYS A 82 6.72 -11.80 3.97
CA LYS A 82 5.78 -11.11 4.86
C LYS A 82 6.06 -9.61 4.88
N ALA A 83 7.33 -9.20 4.77
CA ALA A 83 7.71 -7.82 4.60
C ALA A 83 7.14 -7.24 3.29
N ALA A 84 7.41 -7.88 2.14
CA ALA A 84 6.89 -7.49 0.84
C ALA A 84 5.35 -7.40 0.80
N ASN A 85 4.66 -8.42 1.33
CA ASN A 85 3.20 -8.44 1.39
C ASN A 85 2.62 -7.33 2.27
N THR A 86 3.37 -6.88 3.27
CA THR A 86 2.96 -5.76 4.11
C THR A 86 3.13 -4.43 3.38
N LEU A 87 4.20 -4.28 2.58
CA LEU A 87 4.41 -3.11 1.73
C LEU A 87 3.30 -2.96 0.66
N ASN A 88 2.72 -4.05 0.16
CA ASN A 88 1.55 -3.98 -0.74
C ASN A 88 0.31 -3.33 -0.12
N LYS A 89 0.24 -3.26 1.22
CA LYS A 89 -0.86 -2.60 1.95
C LYS A 89 -0.62 -1.10 2.17
N LEU A 90 0.57 -0.61 1.82
CA LEU A 90 0.89 0.81 1.92
C LEU A 90 0.41 1.55 0.66
N TYR A 91 -0.34 2.63 0.86
CA TYR A 91 -0.76 3.53 -0.23
C TYR A 91 0.35 4.51 -0.57
N TYR A 92 1.13 4.91 0.44
CA TYR A 92 2.20 5.89 0.33
C TYR A 92 3.23 5.66 1.44
N PHE A 93 4.51 5.91 1.14
CA PHE A 93 5.56 5.92 2.14
C PHE A 93 6.54 7.05 1.86
N GLN A 94 6.30 8.21 2.49
CA GLN A 94 7.21 9.38 2.62
C GLN A 94 8.28 9.57 1.53
N GLY A 95 7.89 9.61 0.25
CA GLY A 95 8.80 9.86 -0.87
C GLY A 95 9.78 8.72 -1.21
N MET A 96 9.58 7.52 -0.65
CA MET A 96 10.33 6.32 -0.99
C MET A 96 9.67 5.59 -2.17
N ASP A 97 10.52 5.05 -3.05
CA ASP A 97 10.08 4.14 -4.12
C ASP A 97 9.68 2.78 -3.51
N LEU A 98 8.40 2.69 -3.15
CA LEU A 98 7.80 1.50 -2.55
C LEU A 98 7.88 0.29 -3.47
N ASP A 99 7.76 0.48 -4.77
CA ASP A 99 7.66 -0.64 -5.71
C ASP A 99 9.03 -1.27 -5.95
N SER A 100 10.09 -0.45 -6.03
CA SER A 100 11.45 -0.98 -6.03
C SER A 100 11.75 -1.72 -4.73
N LEU A 101 11.37 -1.16 -3.58
CA LEU A 101 11.55 -1.83 -2.28
C LEU A 101 10.81 -3.17 -2.21
N LYS A 102 9.54 -3.24 -2.65
CA LYS A 102 8.81 -4.52 -2.74
C LYS A 102 9.56 -5.51 -3.61
N MET A 103 10.05 -5.06 -4.76
CA MET A 103 10.75 -5.92 -5.71
C MET A 103 12.03 -6.51 -5.12
N THR A 104 12.80 -5.74 -4.34
CA THR A 104 14.01 -6.28 -3.70
C THR A 104 13.69 -7.43 -2.75
N TYR A 105 12.64 -7.33 -1.93
CA TYR A 105 12.23 -8.43 -1.06
C TYR A 105 11.72 -9.66 -1.83
N TYR A 106 11.10 -9.45 -3.00
CA TYR A 106 10.71 -10.58 -3.84
C TYR A 106 11.90 -11.25 -4.51
N LEU A 107 12.93 -10.49 -4.90
CA LEU A 107 14.20 -11.02 -5.42
C LEU A 107 15.00 -11.82 -4.37
N ASP A 108 14.81 -11.55 -3.08
CA ASP A 108 15.42 -12.35 -2.01
C ASP A 108 14.85 -13.78 -1.91
N VAL A 109 13.69 -14.04 -2.53
CA VAL A 109 12.95 -15.30 -2.35
C VAL A 109 12.70 -16.02 -3.66
N TYR A 110 12.45 -15.28 -4.73
CA TYR A 110 12.09 -15.82 -6.03
C TYR A 110 13.20 -15.60 -7.04
N ASP A 111 13.31 -16.56 -7.97
CA ASP A 111 14.20 -16.44 -9.10
C ASP A 111 13.84 -15.23 -9.98
N LYS A 112 14.86 -14.45 -10.36
CA LYS A 112 14.71 -13.22 -11.14
C LYS A 112 14.01 -13.47 -12.48
N GLU A 113 14.39 -14.52 -13.20
CA GLU A 113 13.80 -14.84 -14.51
C GLU A 113 12.31 -15.18 -14.36
N LYS A 114 11.96 -15.93 -13.32
CA LYS A 114 10.56 -16.23 -13.01
C LYS A 114 9.76 -14.97 -12.68
N LEU A 115 10.32 -14.05 -11.88
CA LEU A 115 9.68 -12.77 -11.57
C LEU A 115 9.46 -11.94 -12.84
N LYS A 116 10.49 -11.85 -13.69
CA LYS A 116 10.44 -11.18 -14.98
C LYS A 116 9.35 -11.76 -15.88
N GLN A 117 9.31 -13.08 -16.03
CA GLN A 117 8.31 -13.76 -16.84
C GLN A 117 6.87 -13.46 -16.37
N GLN A 118 6.63 -13.48 -15.06
CA GLN A 118 5.32 -13.17 -14.48
C GLN A 118 4.94 -11.70 -14.71
N MET A 119 5.89 -10.79 -14.51
CA MET A 119 5.71 -9.36 -14.75
C MET A 119 5.38 -9.09 -16.23
N ASP A 120 6.15 -9.67 -17.16
CA ASP A 120 5.91 -9.54 -18.59
C ASP A 120 4.54 -10.11 -19.00
N THR A 121 4.15 -11.26 -18.44
CA THR A 121 2.84 -11.85 -18.68
C THR A 121 1.72 -10.92 -18.20
N ALA A 122 1.86 -10.34 -17.01
CA ALA A 122 0.87 -9.42 -16.45
C ALA A 122 0.80 -8.11 -17.24
N ILE A 123 1.93 -7.56 -17.68
CA ILE A 123 2.00 -6.37 -18.54
C ILE A 123 1.29 -6.64 -19.85
N GLU A 124 1.53 -7.80 -20.48
CA GLU A 124 0.89 -8.11 -21.75
C GLU A 124 -0.61 -8.38 -21.63
N ALA A 125 -1.06 -8.91 -20.50
CA ALA A 125 -2.47 -9.13 -20.19
C ALA A 125 -3.26 -7.85 -19.89
N LEU A 126 -2.60 -6.68 -19.75
CA LEU A 126 -3.31 -5.42 -19.59
C LEU A 126 -4.18 -5.14 -20.82
N THR A 127 -5.48 -5.00 -20.59
CA THR A 127 -6.46 -4.63 -21.61
C THR A 127 -7.01 -3.24 -21.36
N PRO A 128 -7.46 -2.52 -22.41
CA PRO A 128 -8.19 -1.30 -22.21
C PRO A 128 -9.54 -1.59 -21.56
N ASP A 129 -9.76 -1.14 -20.32
CA ASP A 129 -11.11 -1.11 -19.76
C ASP A 129 -11.77 0.24 -20.12
N SER A 130 -12.94 0.17 -20.77
CA SER A 130 -13.74 1.29 -21.31
C SER A 130 -13.30 1.96 -22.62
N THR A 131 -14.32 2.38 -23.39
CA THR A 131 -14.25 3.12 -24.65
C THR A 131 -13.81 4.59 -24.49
N ASN A 132 -13.56 5.07 -23.27
CA ASN A 132 -13.09 6.42 -22.96
C ASN A 132 -11.87 6.38 -22.03
N PHE A 133 -10.75 5.92 -22.60
CA PHE A 133 -9.46 5.75 -21.93
C PHE A 133 -8.89 6.98 -21.21
N ARG A 134 -9.42 8.18 -21.50
CA ARG A 134 -8.94 9.46 -20.93
C ARG A 134 -9.66 9.88 -19.65
N GLU A 135 -10.76 9.25 -19.28
CA GLU A 135 -11.56 9.66 -18.09
C GLU A 135 -11.37 8.71 -16.90
N TYR A 136 -10.86 7.50 -17.13
CA TYR A 136 -10.71 6.44 -16.12
C TYR A 136 -9.28 5.88 -16.03
N PHE A 137 -8.26 6.76 -16.02
CA PHE A 137 -6.86 6.34 -15.96
C PHE A 137 -6.47 5.48 -14.74
N TYR A 138 -7.34 5.36 -13.74
CA TYR A 138 -7.13 4.53 -12.55
C TYR A 138 -7.47 3.05 -12.75
N ASP A 139 -8.11 2.67 -13.86
CA ASP A 139 -8.66 1.32 -14.03
C ASP A 139 -7.60 0.31 -14.54
N ILE A 140 -6.47 0.79 -15.08
CA ILE A 140 -5.36 -0.06 -15.53
C ILE A 140 -4.43 -0.37 -14.36
N THR A 141 -4.80 -1.36 -13.55
CA THR A 141 -3.95 -1.84 -12.44
C THR A 141 -3.17 -3.09 -12.87
N LEU A 142 -1.84 -3.04 -12.73
CA LEU A 142 -0.99 -4.22 -12.88
C LEU A 142 -0.91 -4.99 -11.57
N ASN A 143 -1.45 -6.21 -11.56
CA ASN A 143 -1.35 -7.15 -10.44
C ASN A 143 -0.60 -8.39 -10.90
N VAL A 144 0.52 -8.70 -10.24
CA VAL A 144 1.40 -9.83 -10.61
C VAL A 144 1.36 -10.88 -9.51
N THR A 145 0.93 -12.10 -9.84
CA THR A 145 0.74 -13.15 -8.82
C THR A 145 1.83 -14.21 -8.90
N PHE A 146 2.79 -14.16 -7.98
CA PHE A 146 3.78 -15.22 -7.78
C PHE A 146 3.89 -15.69 -6.31
N ALA A 147 3.08 -15.08 -5.43
CA ALA A 147 2.91 -15.41 -4.02
C ALA A 147 1.42 -15.25 -3.63
N ASP A 148 1.05 -15.69 -2.41
CA ASP A 148 -0.33 -15.56 -1.90
C ASP A 148 -0.86 -14.12 -1.93
N ASN A 149 0.02 -13.14 -1.79
CA ASN A 149 -0.26 -11.74 -2.09
C ASN A 149 0.76 -11.26 -3.13
N GLY A 150 0.33 -11.19 -4.38
CA GLY A 150 1.16 -10.75 -5.49
C GLY A 150 1.70 -9.32 -5.35
N PHE A 151 2.57 -8.92 -6.27
CA PHE A 151 3.05 -7.55 -6.39
C PHE A 151 1.96 -6.68 -7.03
N SER A 152 1.65 -5.56 -6.38
CA SER A 152 0.78 -4.51 -6.92
C SER A 152 1.54 -3.19 -6.94
N ILE A 153 1.47 -2.48 -8.06
CA ILE A 153 2.07 -1.15 -8.21
C ILE A 153 1.40 -0.18 -7.24
N SER A 154 2.20 0.62 -6.56
CA SER A 154 1.73 1.66 -5.65
C SER A 154 0.93 2.75 -6.39
N TYR A 155 0.00 3.39 -5.67
CA TYR A 155 -0.82 4.46 -6.24
C TYR A 155 0.01 5.61 -6.83
N GLU A 156 1.09 5.99 -6.17
CA GLU A 156 1.99 7.04 -6.67
C GLU A 156 2.68 6.66 -7.98
N ASN A 157 3.18 5.42 -8.09
CA ASN A 157 3.79 4.96 -9.34
C ASN A 157 2.76 4.80 -10.45
N ILE A 158 1.52 4.38 -10.17
CA ILE A 158 0.45 4.38 -11.19
C ILE A 158 0.27 5.79 -11.77
N ARG A 159 0.24 6.84 -10.93
CA ARG A 159 0.13 8.23 -11.39
C ARG A 159 1.36 8.68 -12.19
N SER A 160 2.56 8.26 -11.79
CA SER A 160 3.80 8.53 -12.52
C SER A 160 3.77 7.89 -13.91
N LEU A 161 3.42 6.60 -13.97
CA LEU A 161 3.30 5.80 -15.18
C LEU A 161 2.32 6.40 -16.18
N ILE A 162 1.15 6.87 -15.72
CA ILE A 162 0.18 7.55 -16.58
C ILE A 162 0.81 8.79 -17.23
N LYS A 163 1.49 9.64 -16.45
CA LYS A 163 2.17 10.84 -16.98
C LYS A 163 3.26 10.46 -17.98
N ARG A 164 4.04 9.42 -17.67
CA ARG A 164 5.12 8.95 -18.53
C ARG A 164 4.59 8.39 -19.84
N ALA A 165 3.52 7.60 -19.79
CA ALA A 165 2.83 7.05 -20.96
C ALA A 165 2.29 8.16 -21.88
N LEU A 166 1.72 9.25 -21.33
CA LEU A 166 1.30 10.40 -22.12
C LEU A 166 2.47 11.04 -22.88
N VAL A 167 3.62 11.19 -22.22
CA VAL A 167 4.84 11.75 -22.85
C VAL A 167 5.39 10.81 -23.93
N ILE A 168 5.40 9.49 -23.69
CA ILE A 168 5.82 8.50 -24.68
C ILE A 168 4.90 8.53 -25.90
N GLN A 169 3.59 8.59 -25.68
CA GLN A 169 2.59 8.66 -26.75
C GLN A 169 2.71 9.95 -27.58
N GLU A 170 2.93 11.11 -26.93
CA GLU A 170 3.10 12.38 -27.63
C GLU A 170 4.32 12.36 -28.57
N LYS A 171 5.41 11.73 -28.13
CA LYS A 171 6.64 11.55 -28.94
C LYS A 171 6.49 10.48 -30.02
N ASN A 172 5.61 9.51 -29.82
CA ASN A 172 5.42 8.36 -30.70
C ASN A 172 3.94 8.26 -31.09
N GLN A 173 3.49 9.17 -31.96
CA GLN A 173 2.07 9.32 -32.33
C GLN A 173 1.41 8.06 -32.92
N HIS A 174 2.20 7.06 -33.32
CA HIS A 174 1.71 5.77 -33.81
C HIS A 174 1.34 4.78 -32.69
N LEU A 175 1.80 5.00 -31.45
CA LEU A 175 1.49 4.14 -30.31
C LEU A 175 0.14 4.49 -29.71
N SER A 176 -0.65 3.46 -29.39
CA SER A 176 -1.77 3.58 -28.48
C SER A 176 -1.29 3.95 -27.07
N PHE A 177 -2.17 4.52 -26.25
CA PHE A 177 -1.82 4.83 -24.86
C PHE A 177 -1.46 3.57 -24.07
N LEU A 178 -2.16 2.45 -24.32
CA LEU A 178 -1.85 1.16 -23.68
C LEU A 178 -0.42 0.70 -24.01
N GLU A 179 0.00 0.78 -25.28
CA GLU A 179 1.38 0.45 -25.66
C GLU A 179 2.38 1.39 -24.99
N ALA A 180 2.11 2.69 -24.98
CA ALA A 180 2.94 3.66 -24.28
C ALA A 180 3.01 3.40 -22.76
N TYR A 181 1.93 2.93 -22.15
CA TYR A 181 1.87 2.56 -20.73
C TYR A 181 2.64 1.28 -20.43
N LYS A 182 2.52 0.25 -21.27
CA LYS A 182 3.34 -0.97 -21.20
C LYS A 182 4.83 -0.65 -21.31
N LEU A 183 5.21 0.31 -22.17
CA LEU A 183 6.59 0.80 -22.25
C LEU A 183 7.00 1.57 -21.00
N ALA A 184 6.15 2.47 -20.49
CA ALA A 184 6.43 3.20 -19.26
C ALA A 184 6.70 2.25 -18.08
N ILE A 185 5.93 1.17 -17.92
CA ILE A 185 6.18 0.16 -16.87
C ILE A 185 7.57 -0.44 -16.98
N ARG A 186 8.04 -0.73 -18.20
CA ARG A 186 9.36 -1.33 -18.44
C ARG A 186 10.51 -0.35 -18.21
N GLU A 187 10.24 0.95 -18.22
CA GLU A 187 11.23 1.99 -17.88
C GLU A 187 11.33 2.26 -16.37
N GLU A 188 10.40 1.75 -15.54
CA GLU A 188 10.39 2.01 -14.10
C GLU A 188 11.50 1.25 -13.36
N ALA A 189 12.03 1.88 -12.30
CA ALA A 189 13.12 1.33 -11.50
C ALA A 189 12.82 -0.08 -11.00
N PHE A 190 11.61 -0.35 -10.51
CA PHE A 190 11.22 -1.66 -10.01
C PHE A 190 11.27 -2.76 -11.08
N TYR A 191 11.01 -2.41 -12.35
CA TYR A 191 11.09 -3.37 -13.46
C TYR A 191 12.54 -3.60 -13.87
N THR A 192 13.36 -2.55 -13.93
CA THR A 192 14.79 -2.66 -14.29
C THR A 192 15.60 -3.53 -13.33
N LEU A 193 15.15 -3.74 -12.09
CA LEU A 193 15.75 -4.70 -11.15
C LEU A 193 15.69 -6.16 -11.65
N LEU A 194 14.80 -6.44 -12.60
CA LEU A 194 14.59 -7.75 -13.22
C LEU A 194 15.46 -7.98 -14.47
N GLU A 195 16.22 -6.97 -14.92
CA GLU A 195 17.15 -7.07 -16.05
C GLU A 195 18.55 -7.56 -15.65
#